data_AF-A0A4Q3SR92-F1
#
_entry.id   AF-A0A4Q3SR92-F1
#
_cell.length_a   1.000
_cell.length_b   1.000
_cell.length_c   1.000
_cell.angle_alpha   90.00
_cell.angle_beta   90.00
_cell.angle_gamma   90.00
#
_symmetry.space_group_name_H-M   'P 1'
#
loop_
_entity.id
_entity.type
_entity.pdbx_description
1 polymer ?
#
loop_
_entity_poly.entity_id
_entity_poly.type
_entity_poly.pdbx_seq_one_letter_code
_entity_poly.pdbx_strand_id
1 'polypeptide(L)'
;LQPPEQLGPAERGQLAAEIDGETAGFVAALPNLNEAIADLGGKLAPFGWAKLLWRLKVARVKSIRVPLMGVKRKFASTHRGQVLPFQLIDAAATQARALGYEWCEMSWILEDNVAMRNICERAGARVYKTYRIYQKALV
;
A
#
# COMPACT_ATOMS: atom_id res chain seq x y z
N LEU A 1 -21.71 3.60 -5.24
CA LEU A 1 -20.25 3.35 -5.23
C LEU A 1 -20.11 1.86 -5.44
N GLN A 2 -19.44 1.43 -6.49
CA GLN A 2 -19.21 0.00 -6.69
C GLN A 2 -18.06 -0.45 -5.77
N PRO A 3 -18.12 -1.67 -5.20
CA PRO A 3 -17.04 -2.18 -4.37
C PRO A 3 -15.72 -2.24 -5.17
N PRO A 4 -14.56 -2.09 -4.51
CA PRO A 4 -13.28 -2.18 -5.20
C PRO A 4 -13.12 -3.55 -5.88
N GLU A 5 -12.89 -3.54 -7.19
CA GLU A 5 -12.66 -4.75 -7.96
C GLU A 5 -11.16 -5.08 -7.97
N GLN A 6 -10.86 -6.39 -7.93
CA GLN A 6 -9.50 -6.86 -8.10
C GLN A 6 -9.10 -6.72 -9.56
N LEU A 7 -8.03 -5.97 -9.77
CA LEU A 7 -7.30 -6.02 -11.03
C LEU A 7 -6.75 -7.45 -11.22
N GLY A 8 -6.54 -7.89 -12.47
CA GLY A 8 -6.52 -9.31 -12.87
C GLY A 8 -5.55 -10.24 -12.12
N PRO A 9 -5.48 -11.54 -12.46
CA PRO A 9 -4.71 -12.52 -11.68
C PRO A 9 -3.20 -12.22 -11.52
N ALA A 10 -2.62 -11.37 -12.38
CA ALA A 10 -1.24 -10.88 -12.28
C ALA A 10 -1.07 -9.69 -11.29
N GLU A 11 -2.17 -9.07 -10.87
CA GLU A 11 -2.24 -7.80 -10.12
C GLU A 11 -2.76 -8.02 -8.69
N ARG A 12 -2.52 -9.22 -8.12
CA ARG A 12 -2.83 -9.55 -6.73
C ARG A 12 -2.26 -8.48 -5.78
N GLY A 13 -3.14 -7.76 -5.10
CA GLY A 13 -2.81 -6.64 -4.22
C GLY A 13 -3.13 -5.26 -4.80
N GLN A 14 -3.62 -5.16 -6.04
CA GLN A 14 -4.07 -3.91 -6.64
C GLN A 14 -5.59 -3.92 -6.75
N LEU A 15 -6.22 -2.88 -6.20
CA LEU A 15 -7.67 -2.70 -6.27
C LEU A 15 -7.97 -1.36 -6.93
N ALA A 16 -8.98 -1.35 -7.78
CA ALA A 16 -9.56 -0.14 -8.36
C ALA A 16 -11.03 -0.07 -7.97
N ALA A 17 -11.55 1.14 -7.77
CA ALA A 17 -12.95 1.34 -7.41
C ALA A 17 -13.59 2.37 -8.33
N GLU A 18 -14.88 2.17 -8.63
CA GLU A 18 -15.60 2.95 -9.61
C GLU A 18 -16.75 3.77 -9.01
N ILE A 19 -16.94 4.95 -9.61
CA ILE A 19 -18.08 5.82 -9.38
C ILE A 19 -18.75 6.03 -10.74
N ASP A 20 -19.97 5.51 -10.86
CA ASP A 20 -20.85 5.72 -12.01
C ASP A 20 -20.23 5.22 -13.34
N GLY A 21 -19.61 4.04 -13.28
CA GLY A 21 -18.96 3.39 -14.42
C GLY A 21 -17.59 3.95 -14.79
N GLU A 22 -17.02 4.81 -13.95
CA GLU A 22 -15.66 5.29 -14.12
C GLU A 22 -14.78 5.02 -12.91
N THR A 23 -13.58 4.48 -13.15
CA THR A 23 -12.54 4.34 -12.14
C THR A 23 -12.28 5.65 -11.41
N ALA A 24 -12.58 5.67 -10.12
CA ALA A 24 -12.53 6.84 -9.26
C ALA A 24 -11.31 6.84 -8.33
N GLY A 25 -10.75 5.67 -8.03
CA GLY A 25 -9.58 5.56 -7.17
C GLY A 25 -8.96 4.17 -7.22
N PHE A 26 -7.77 4.05 -6.63
CA PHE A 26 -7.02 2.81 -6.57
C PHE A 26 -6.20 2.71 -5.29
N VAL A 27 -5.84 1.48 -4.93
CA VAL A 27 -4.83 1.15 -3.92
C VAL A 27 -3.92 0.07 -4.48
N ALA A 28 -2.60 0.26 -4.32
CA ALA A 28 -1.60 -0.72 -4.68
C ALA A 28 -0.91 -1.21 -3.41
N ALA A 29 -1.07 -2.49 -3.10
CA ALA A 29 -0.45 -3.18 -1.98
C ALA A 29 0.53 -4.23 -2.53
N LEU A 30 1.79 -4.13 -2.13
CA LEU A 30 2.89 -4.97 -2.60
C LEU A 30 3.53 -5.73 -1.44
N PRO A 31 3.99 -6.98 -1.64
CA PRO A 31 4.80 -7.68 -0.66
C PRO A 31 5.95 -6.81 -0.16
N ASN A 32 6.19 -6.80 1.17
CA ASN A 32 7.20 -5.94 1.76
C ASN A 32 8.62 -6.33 1.31
N LEU A 33 9.18 -5.53 0.40
CA LEU A 33 10.51 -5.76 -0.13
C LEU A 33 11.59 -5.69 0.94
N ASN A 34 11.42 -4.84 1.96
CA ASN A 34 12.40 -4.67 3.05
C ASN A 34 12.60 -5.98 3.81
N GLU A 35 11.53 -6.73 4.05
CA GLU A 35 11.59 -8.06 4.67
C GLU A 35 12.29 -9.06 3.75
N ALA A 36 11.97 -9.02 2.45
CA ALA A 36 12.54 -9.95 1.47
C ALA A 36 14.05 -9.80 1.29
N ILE A 37 14.60 -8.59 1.47
CA ILE A 37 16.04 -8.28 1.28
C ILE A 37 16.84 -8.16 2.59
N ALA A 38 16.22 -8.32 3.75
CA ALA A 38 16.81 -7.98 5.05
C ALA A 38 18.17 -8.65 5.32
N ASP A 39 18.37 -9.88 4.87
CA ASP A 39 19.59 -10.68 5.07
C ASP A 39 20.50 -10.76 3.82
N LEU A 40 20.22 -9.97 2.77
CA LEU A 40 21.04 -9.94 1.55
C LEU A 40 22.29 -9.06 1.69
N GLY A 41 22.37 -8.23 2.74
CA GLY A 41 23.57 -7.42 3.02
C GLY A 41 23.97 -6.48 1.87
N GLY A 42 23.00 -6.01 1.08
CA GLY A 42 23.24 -5.12 -0.06
C GLY A 42 23.82 -5.79 -1.30
N LYS A 43 23.98 -7.12 -1.33
CA LYS A 43 24.54 -7.87 -2.46
C LYS A 43 23.47 -8.78 -3.07
N LEU A 44 23.18 -8.57 -4.36
CA LEU A 44 22.30 -9.44 -5.13
C LEU A 44 23.05 -10.58 -5.81
N ALA A 45 24.36 -10.44 -6.03
CA ALA A 45 25.19 -11.46 -6.64
C ALA A 45 25.93 -12.31 -5.59
N PRO A 46 26.20 -13.60 -5.87
CA PRO A 46 25.80 -14.32 -7.09
C PRO A 46 24.37 -14.90 -7.05
N PHE A 47 23.80 -15.16 -5.86
CA PHE A 47 22.50 -15.85 -5.72
C PHE A 47 21.42 -15.07 -4.95
N GLY A 48 21.71 -13.82 -4.53
CA GLY A 48 20.75 -12.99 -3.79
C GLY A 48 19.49 -12.65 -4.59
N TRP A 49 19.61 -12.45 -5.92
CA TRP A 49 18.47 -12.24 -6.81
C TRP A 49 17.52 -13.44 -6.87
N ALA A 50 18.07 -14.67 -6.90
CA ALA A 50 17.27 -15.90 -6.94
C ALA A 50 16.54 -16.10 -5.61
N LYS A 51 17.24 -15.86 -4.50
CA LYS A 51 16.67 -15.88 -3.15
C LYS A 51 15.56 -14.84 -2.98
N LEU A 52 15.73 -13.64 -3.53
CA LEU A 52 14.72 -12.58 -3.54
C LEU A 52 13.48 -13.01 -4.33
N LEU A 53 13.65 -13.48 -5.57
CA LEU A 53 12.53 -13.95 -6.40
C LEU A 53 11.78 -15.11 -5.74
N TRP A 54 12.51 -16.06 -5.16
CA TRP A 54 11.92 -17.16 -4.39
C TRP A 54 11.08 -16.65 -3.21
N ARG A 55 11.55 -15.63 -2.48
CA ARG A 55 10.80 -15.04 -1.37
C ARG A 55 9.56 -14.27 -1.83
N LEU A 56 9.64 -13.57 -2.94
CA LEU A 56 8.51 -12.81 -3.47
C LEU A 56 7.44 -13.70 -4.10
N LYS A 57 7.82 -14.82 -4.71
CA LYS A 57 6.90 -15.70 -5.46
C LYS A 57 6.48 -16.96 -4.71
N VAL A 58 7.39 -17.56 -3.94
CA VAL A 58 7.19 -18.89 -3.34
C VAL A 58 7.11 -18.83 -1.82
N ALA A 59 8.18 -18.41 -1.13
CA ALA A 59 8.19 -18.44 0.34
C ALA A 59 7.21 -17.43 0.96
N ARG A 60 6.92 -16.35 0.23
CA ARG A 60 6.11 -15.19 0.63
C ARG A 60 6.69 -14.48 1.86
N VAL A 61 6.47 -13.18 1.92
CA VAL A 61 6.79 -12.35 3.08
C VAL A 61 5.58 -12.28 3.99
N LYS A 62 5.81 -12.02 5.27
CA LYS A 62 4.74 -11.93 6.28
C LYS A 62 3.99 -10.61 6.20
N SER A 63 4.64 -9.57 5.67
CA SER A 63 4.07 -8.23 5.61
C SER A 63 3.84 -7.72 4.19
N ILE A 64 2.83 -6.88 4.04
CA ILE A 64 2.51 -6.13 2.82
C ILE A 64 2.70 -4.64 3.06
N ARG A 65 2.96 -3.88 1.99
CA ARG A 65 3.14 -2.44 2.04
C ARG A 65 2.27 -1.77 0.98
N VAL A 66 1.60 -0.69 1.36
CA VAL A 66 0.82 0.16 0.44
C VAL A 66 1.66 1.38 0.10
N PRO A 67 2.44 1.38 -1.01
CA PRO A 67 3.20 2.55 -1.44
C PRO A 67 2.32 3.65 -2.02
N LEU A 68 1.22 3.28 -2.67
CA LEU A 68 0.45 4.19 -3.52
C LEU A 68 -1.04 3.93 -3.35
N MET A 69 -1.77 5.03 -3.17
CA MET A 69 -3.22 5.06 -3.15
C MET A 69 -3.66 6.45 -3.61
N GLY A 70 -4.80 6.53 -4.28
CA GLY A 70 -5.33 7.82 -4.69
C GLY A 70 -6.78 7.77 -5.13
N VAL A 71 -7.40 8.94 -5.10
CA VAL A 71 -8.72 9.21 -5.66
C VAL A 71 -8.57 10.29 -6.72
N LYS A 72 -9.19 10.11 -7.88
CA LYS A 72 -9.21 11.13 -8.94
C LYS A 72 -9.80 12.43 -8.38
N ARG A 73 -9.11 13.55 -8.63
CA ARG A 73 -9.46 14.87 -8.08
C ARG A 73 -10.91 15.28 -8.31
N LYS A 74 -11.49 14.90 -9.46
CA LYS A 74 -12.89 15.20 -9.80
C LYS A 74 -13.92 14.57 -8.85
N PHE A 75 -13.57 13.46 -8.21
CA PHE A 75 -14.42 12.79 -7.24
C PHE A 75 -14.07 13.18 -5.80
N ALA A 76 -12.87 13.69 -5.54
CA ALA A 76 -12.37 13.96 -4.19
C ALA A 76 -13.25 14.92 -3.36
N SER A 77 -13.93 15.88 -4.00
CA SER A 77 -14.85 16.80 -3.31
C SER A 77 -16.25 16.22 -3.09
N THR A 78 -16.61 15.14 -3.79
CA THR A 78 -17.92 14.50 -3.67
C THR A 78 -18.00 13.65 -2.40
N HIS A 79 -19.19 13.52 -1.82
CA HIS A 79 -19.41 12.66 -0.65
C HIS A 79 -18.91 11.22 -0.88
N ARG A 80 -19.16 10.67 -2.07
CA ARG A 80 -18.69 9.33 -2.47
C ARG A 80 -17.15 9.26 -2.52
N GLY A 81 -16.49 10.23 -3.14
CA GLY A 81 -15.02 10.24 -3.21
C GLY A 81 -14.33 10.47 -1.87
N GLN A 82 -14.98 11.10 -0.89
CA GLN A 82 -14.43 11.23 0.46
C GLN A 82 -14.44 9.90 1.25
N VAL A 83 -15.42 9.03 0.99
CA VAL A 83 -15.54 7.71 1.63
C VAL A 83 -14.68 6.64 0.91
N LEU A 84 -14.41 6.85 -0.37
CA LEU A 84 -13.70 5.88 -1.21
C LEU A 84 -12.32 5.42 -0.67
N PRO A 85 -11.46 6.30 -0.13
CA PRO A 85 -10.20 5.90 0.51
C PRO A 85 -10.36 4.85 1.60
N PHE A 86 -11.41 4.98 2.44
CA PHE A 86 -11.68 4.04 3.52
C PHE A 86 -12.05 2.65 2.97
N GLN A 87 -12.88 2.61 1.92
CA GLN A 87 -13.28 1.35 1.28
C GLN A 87 -12.11 0.65 0.60
N LEU A 88 -11.23 1.42 -0.06
CA LEU A 88 -10.01 0.87 -0.67
C LEU A 88 -9.08 0.24 0.39
N ILE A 89 -8.87 0.93 1.51
CA ILE A 89 -8.03 0.41 2.60
C ILE A 89 -8.65 -0.82 3.26
N ASP A 90 -9.96 -0.80 3.53
CA ASP A 90 -10.66 -1.94 4.14
C ASP A 90 -10.65 -3.18 3.22
N ALA A 91 -10.90 -2.98 1.92
CA ALA A 91 -10.81 -4.04 0.92
C ALA A 91 -9.39 -4.59 0.78
N ALA A 92 -8.37 -3.72 0.75
CA ALA A 92 -6.97 -4.14 0.70
C ALA A 92 -6.56 -4.91 1.97
N ALA A 93 -7.00 -4.45 3.15
CA ALA A 93 -6.75 -5.15 4.41
C ALA A 93 -7.43 -6.52 4.46
N THR A 94 -8.68 -6.61 4.00
CA THR A 94 -9.42 -7.87 3.91
C THR A 94 -8.75 -8.85 2.96
N GLN A 95 -8.33 -8.39 1.77
CA GLN A 95 -7.59 -9.21 0.81
C GLN A 95 -6.24 -9.66 1.39
N ALA A 96 -5.51 -8.75 2.05
CA ALA A 96 -4.22 -9.09 2.65
C ALA A 96 -4.36 -10.18 3.72
N ARG A 97 -5.38 -10.08 4.59
CA ARG A 97 -5.68 -11.12 5.59
C ARG A 97 -6.05 -12.45 4.94
N ALA A 98 -6.88 -12.43 3.89
CA ALA A 98 -7.24 -13.64 3.15
C ALA A 98 -6.03 -14.31 2.48
N LEU A 99 -5.00 -13.54 2.12
CA LEU A 99 -3.74 -14.04 1.57
C LEU A 99 -2.74 -14.49 2.66
N GLY A 100 -3.08 -14.36 3.95
CA GLY A 100 -2.25 -14.78 5.07
C GLY A 100 -1.18 -13.78 5.51
N TYR A 101 -1.28 -12.52 5.10
CA TYR A 101 -0.37 -11.47 5.60
C TYR A 101 -0.72 -11.09 7.05
N GLU A 102 0.31 -10.98 7.89
CA GLU A 102 0.19 -10.69 9.32
C GLU A 102 0.10 -9.18 9.60
N TRP A 103 0.75 -8.36 8.76
CA TRP A 103 0.86 -6.92 8.95
C TRP A 103 0.83 -6.14 7.64
N CYS A 104 0.28 -4.93 7.67
CA CYS A 104 0.25 -3.99 6.54
C CYS A 104 0.90 -2.65 6.93
N GLU A 105 1.85 -2.18 6.12
CA GLU A 105 2.49 -0.88 6.27
C GLU A 105 1.93 0.15 5.26
N MET A 106 1.41 1.28 5.75
CA MET A 106 0.83 2.36 4.93
C MET A 106 1.87 3.35 4.35
N SER A 107 3.12 2.91 4.23
CA SER A 107 4.26 3.73 3.79
C SER A 107 4.39 5.07 4.54
N TRP A 108 4.98 6.08 3.91
CA TRP A 108 5.15 7.40 4.51
C TRP A 108 3.95 8.26 4.21
N ILE A 109 3.35 8.80 5.27
CA ILE A 109 2.26 9.75 5.20
C ILE A 109 2.80 11.06 5.77
N LEU A 110 2.66 12.15 5.01
CA LEU A 110 3.09 13.46 5.48
C LEU A 110 2.31 13.86 6.74
N GLU A 111 2.97 14.57 7.64
CA GLU A 111 2.39 14.97 8.93
C GLU A 111 1.17 15.89 8.77
N ASP A 112 1.13 16.66 7.69
CA ASP A 112 0.06 17.60 7.29
C ASP A 112 -1.09 16.93 6.51
N ASN A 113 -0.94 15.68 6.07
CA ASN A 113 -2.00 14.91 5.43
C ASN A 113 -2.96 14.33 6.48
N VAL A 114 -3.64 15.24 7.20
CA VAL A 114 -4.57 14.93 8.30
C VAL A 114 -5.67 13.97 7.83
N ALA A 115 -6.16 14.13 6.60
CA ALA A 115 -7.18 13.24 6.03
C ALA A 115 -6.70 11.79 5.97
N MET A 116 -5.52 11.54 5.40
CA MET A 116 -4.96 10.17 5.31
C MET A 116 -4.58 9.60 6.67
N ARG A 117 -4.05 10.43 7.57
CA ARG A 117 -3.74 10.03 8.94
C ARG A 117 -4.99 9.56 9.68
N ASN A 118 -6.07 10.34 9.62
CA ASN A 118 -7.34 9.99 10.23
C ASN A 118 -7.91 8.68 9.65
N ILE A 119 -7.76 8.46 8.33
CA ILE A 119 -8.16 7.20 7.71
C ILE A 119 -7.37 6.03 8.30
N CYS A 120 -6.04 6.15 8.40
CA CYS A 120 -5.17 5.11 8.94
C CYS A 120 -5.47 4.81 10.42
N GLU A 121 -5.62 5.86 11.24
CA GLU A 121 -5.94 5.72 12.67
C GLU A 121 -7.30 5.05 12.88
N ARG A 122 -8.32 5.42 12.10
CA ARG A 122 -9.65 4.77 12.13
C ARG A 122 -9.63 3.33 11.64
N ALA A 123 -8.71 2.99 10.73
CA ALA A 123 -8.45 1.61 10.29
C ALA A 123 -7.63 0.80 11.31
N GLY A 124 -7.27 1.38 12.46
CA GLY A 124 -6.52 0.72 13.53
C GLY A 124 -5.00 0.71 13.34
N ALA A 125 -4.48 1.47 12.38
CA ALA A 125 -3.04 1.61 12.19
C ALA A 125 -2.41 2.37 13.37
N ARG A 126 -1.14 2.04 13.66
CA ARG A 126 -0.35 2.72 14.68
C ARG A 126 0.88 3.36 14.03
N VAL A 127 1.19 4.59 14.42
CA VAL A 127 2.43 5.25 13.99
C VAL A 127 3.61 4.51 14.63
N TYR A 128 4.42 3.84 13.81
CA TYR A 128 5.57 3.06 14.29
C TYR A 128 6.91 3.79 14.09
N LYS A 129 6.98 4.73 13.15
CA LYS A 129 8.20 5.50 12.85
C LYS A 129 7.86 6.88 12.29
N THR A 130 8.61 7.88 12.74
CA THR A 130 8.54 9.26 12.25
C THR A 130 9.87 9.63 11.59
N TYR A 131 9.80 10.07 10.33
CA TYR A 131 10.96 10.56 9.59
C TYR A 131 10.91 12.08 9.51
N ARG A 132 12.08 12.73 9.62
CA ARG A 132 12.24 14.18 9.41
C ARG A 132 13.20 14.37 8.24
N ILE A 133 12.76 15.05 7.19
CA ILE A 133 13.55 15.30 5.99
C ILE A 133 14.15 16.70 6.11
N TYR A 134 15.47 16.80 5.99
CA TYR A 134 16.20 18.06 6.00
C TYR A 134 16.84 18.29 4.64
N GLN A 135 16.85 19.53 4.19
CA GLN A 135 17.51 19.94 2.96
C GLN A 135 18.57 21.00 3.28
N LYS A 136 19.73 20.89 2.65
CA LYS A 136 20.80 21.90 2.68
C LYS A 136 21.35 22.04 1.27
N ALA A 137 21.59 23.28 0.83
CA ALA A 137 22.35 23.50 -0.40
C ALA A 137 23.79 23.01 -0.22
N LEU A 138 24.31 22.27 -1.19
CA LEU A 138 25.72 21.93 -1.23
C LEU A 138 26.49 23.21 -1.62
N VAL A 139 27.54 23.53 -0.87
CA VAL A 139 28.48 24.63 -1.18
C VAL A 139 29.57 24.09 -2.08
#